data_AF-A0A916SH38-F1
#
_entry.id   AF-A0A916SH38-F1
#
_cell.length_a   1.000
_cell.length_b   1.000
_cell.length_c   1.000
_cell.angle_alpha   90.00
_cell.angle_beta   90.00
_cell.angle_gamma   90.00
#
_symmetry.space_group_name_H-M   'P 1'
#
loop_
_entity.id
_entity.type
_entity.pdbx_description
1 polymer ?
#
loop_
_entity_poly.entity_id
_entity_poly.type
_entity_poly.pdbx_seq_one_letter_code
_entity_poly.pdbx_strand_id
1 'polypeptide(L)'
;MKLTLENKIIDIPDLNRFRIGDEVVCEATDEYDRFEGVIIGIELRRVYASDTLFPSITLLHDGYITDEFRPEHLRPAGRQALREGERG
;
A
#
# COMPACT_ATOMS: atom_id res chain seq x y z
N MET A 1 -13.08 -1.83 24.75
CA MET A 1 -13.02 -2.24 23.34
C MET A 1 -12.68 -3.74 23.30
N LYS A 2 -13.56 -4.59 22.76
CA LYS A 2 -13.28 -6.04 22.63
C LYS A 2 -12.79 -6.29 21.20
N LEU A 3 -11.62 -6.91 21.05
CA LEU A 3 -11.12 -7.37 19.75
C LEU A 3 -12.13 -8.37 19.13
N THR A 4 -12.83 -7.97 18.07
CA THR A 4 -13.70 -8.85 17.29
C THR A 4 -12.85 -9.80 16.43
N LEU A 5 -13.45 -10.90 15.95
CA LEU A 5 -12.75 -11.87 15.10
C LEU A 5 -12.29 -11.23 13.78
N GLU A 6 -13.09 -10.32 13.23
CA GLU A 6 -12.76 -9.49 12.06
C GLU A 6 -11.49 -8.67 12.27
N ASN A 7 -11.24 -8.17 13.49
CA ASN A 7 -10.00 -7.45 13.82
C ASN A 7 -8.78 -8.38 14.01
N LYS A 8 -8.98 -9.69 14.16
CA LYS A 8 -7.92 -10.69 14.37
C LYS A 8 -7.58 -11.47 13.10
N ILE A 9 -8.52 -11.58 12.18
CA ILE A 9 -8.37 -12.23 10.88
C ILE A 9 -8.43 -11.13 9.81
N ILE A 10 -7.51 -10.18 9.89
CA ILE A 10 -7.25 -9.28 8.77
C ILE A 10 -6.20 -9.97 7.90
N ASP A 11 -6.55 -11.15 7.39
CA ASP A 11 -5.93 -11.63 6.17
C ASP A 11 -6.65 -10.86 5.06
N ILE A 12 -6.10 -9.69 4.70
CA ILE A 12 -6.52 -8.96 3.50
C ILE A 12 -5.57 -9.47 2.43
N PRO A 13 -5.98 -10.48 1.64
CA PRO A 13 -5.06 -11.12 0.72
C PRO A 13 -4.47 -10.12 -0.26
N ASP A 14 -5.22 -9.05 -0.57
CA ASP A 14 -4.79 -7.98 -1.44
C ASP A 14 -3.70 -7.09 -0.84
N LEU A 15 -3.67 -6.89 0.48
CA LEU A 15 -2.62 -6.12 1.16
C LEU A 15 -1.31 -6.91 1.22
N ASN A 16 -1.41 -8.24 1.40
CA ASN A 16 -0.26 -9.15 1.45
C ASN A 16 0.53 -9.24 0.14
N ARG A 17 -0.01 -8.68 -0.95
CA ARG A 17 0.65 -8.57 -2.26
C ARG A 17 1.78 -7.53 -2.28
N PHE A 18 1.83 -6.68 -1.27
CA PHE A 18 2.71 -5.52 -1.23
C PHE A 18 3.55 -5.49 0.04
N ARG A 19 4.76 -4.96 -0.06
CA ARG A 19 5.70 -4.74 1.04
C ARG A 19 6.27 -3.33 0.98
N ILE A 20 6.68 -2.82 2.15
CA ILE A 20 7.45 -1.58 2.21
C ILE A 20 8.74 -1.76 1.41
N GLY A 21 9.02 -0.79 0.55
CA GLY A 21 10.13 -0.78 -0.41
C GLY A 21 9.78 -1.32 -1.79
N ASP A 22 8.58 -1.88 -1.99
CA ASP A 22 8.15 -2.31 -3.32
C ASP A 22 7.90 -1.10 -4.23
N GLU A 23 8.39 -1.19 -5.46
CA GLU A 23 8.05 -0.27 -6.55
C GLU A 23 6.69 -0.66 -7.14
N VAL A 24 5.80 0.31 -7.28
CA VAL A 24 4.43 0.13 -7.78
C VAL A 24 4.08 1.18 -8.81
N VAL A 25 3.12 0.83 -9.66
CA VAL A 25 2.39 1.75 -10.51
C VAL A 25 1.05 2.01 -9.83
N CYS A 26 0.75 3.27 -9.52
CA CYS A 26 -0.60 3.69 -9.20
C CYS A 26 -1.33 3.91 -10.53
N GLU A 27 -2.41 3.17 -10.76
CA GLU A 27 -3.27 3.42 -11.93
C GLU A 27 -4.06 4.72 -11.73
N ALA A 28 -4.55 5.31 -12.82
CA ALA A 28 -5.30 6.56 -12.74
C ALA A 28 -6.59 6.39 -11.92
N THR A 29 -6.84 7.34 -11.02
CA THR A 29 -8.04 7.42 -10.17
C THR A 29 -8.74 8.75 -10.41
N ASP A 30 -9.86 9.00 -9.71
CA ASP A 30 -10.54 10.30 -9.76
C ASP A 30 -9.68 11.45 -9.21
N GLU A 31 -8.67 11.14 -8.40
CA GLU A 31 -7.84 12.12 -7.68
C GLU A 31 -6.41 12.25 -8.25
N TYR A 32 -5.93 11.22 -8.96
CA TYR A 32 -4.55 11.15 -9.43
C TYR A 32 -4.46 10.59 -10.85
N ASP A 33 -3.59 11.18 -11.67
CA ASP A 33 -3.13 10.54 -12.91
C ASP A 33 -2.28 9.29 -12.59
N ARG A 34 -2.03 8.45 -13.58
CA ARG A 34 -1.15 7.29 -13.42
C ARG A 34 0.28 7.72 -13.12
N PHE A 35 0.90 7.17 -12.07
CA PHE A 35 2.30 7.43 -11.71
C PHE A 35 3.01 6.19 -11.13
N GLU A 36 4.33 6.25 -11.00
CA GLU A 36 5.15 5.24 -10.34
C GLU A 36 5.61 5.74 -8.96
N GLY A 37 5.69 4.84 -7.98
CA GLY A 37 6.11 5.20 -6.63
C GLY A 37 6.65 4.01 -5.85
N VAL A 38 7.15 4.30 -4.65
CA VAL A 38 7.65 3.30 -3.71
C VAL A 38 6.75 3.25 -2.48
N ILE A 39 6.37 2.05 -2.06
CA ILE A 39 5.62 1.87 -0.82
C ILE A 39 6.51 2.20 0.38
N ILE A 40 6.10 3.15 1.21
CA ILE A 40 6.81 3.53 2.44
C ILE A 40 5.99 3.29 3.71
N GLY A 41 4.69 2.98 3.58
CA GLY A 41 3.80 2.69 4.70
C GLY A 41 2.65 1.79 4.30
N ILE A 42 2.28 0.88 5.20
CA ILE A 42 1.11 0.02 5.07
C ILE A 42 0.45 -0.01 6.46
N GLU A 43 -0.78 0.47 6.55
CA GLU A 43 -1.51 0.53 7.81
C GLU A 43 -3.01 0.29 7.64
N LEU A 44 -3.66 -0.01 8.76
CA LEU A 44 -5.11 -0.07 8.87
C LEU A 44 -5.60 1.19 9.57
N ARG A 45 -6.25 2.08 8.82
CA ARG A 45 -6.81 3.32 9.37
C ARG A 45 -8.25 3.09 9.78
N ARG A 46 -8.62 3.67 10.92
CA ARG A 46 -10.00 3.65 11.40
C ARG A 46 -10.83 4.64 10.58
N VAL A 47 -11.95 4.20 10.01
CA VAL A 47 -12.91 5.09 9.37
C VAL A 47 -13.56 5.96 10.45
N TYR A 48 -13.67 7.27 10.19
CA TYR A 48 -14.18 8.23 11.18
C TYR A 48 -15.52 7.78 11.78
N ALA A 49 -15.61 7.80 13.11
CA ALA A 49 -16.78 7.36 13.88
C ALA A 49 -17.25 5.91 13.64
N SER A 50 -16.46 5.06 12.99
CA SER A 50 -16.75 3.63 12.79
C SER A 50 -15.79 2.74 13.58
N ASP A 51 -16.20 1.51 13.91
CA ASP A 51 -15.28 0.47 14.40
C ASP A 51 -14.62 -0.32 13.24
N THR A 52 -14.92 0.06 11.99
CA THR A 52 -14.32 -0.50 10.78
C THR A 52 -12.92 0.05 10.54
N LEU A 53 -11.98 -0.86 10.28
CA LEU A 53 -10.64 -0.57 9.81
C LEU A 53 -10.57 -0.72 8.28
N PHE A 54 -9.82 0.16 7.62
CA PHE A 54 -9.64 0.15 6.17
C PHE A 54 -8.15 0.25 5.81
N PRO A 55 -7.67 -0.50 4.80
CA PRO A 55 -6.32 -0.36 4.26
C PRO A 55 -5.95 1.04 3.80
N SER A 56 -4.78 1.50 4.20
CA SER A 56 -4.14 2.69 3.66
C SER A 56 -2.67 2.37 3.36
N ILE A 57 -2.29 2.51 2.09
CA ILE A 57 -0.92 2.38 1.62
C ILE A 57 -0.38 3.78 1.37
N THR A 58 0.85 4.04 1.82
CA THR A 58 1.54 5.31 1.64
C THR A 58 2.64 5.16 0.60
N LEU A 59 2.64 6.04 -0.40
CA LEU A 59 3.59 6.09 -1.49
C LEU A 59 4.51 7.31 -1.39
N LEU A 60 5.78 7.09 -1.71
CA LEU A 60 6.74 8.13 -2.07
C LEU A 60 6.85 8.17 -3.60
N HIS A 61 6.50 9.29 -4.22
CA HIS A 61 6.57 9.52 -5.67
C HIS A 61 6.91 10.99 -5.95
N ASP A 62 7.75 11.26 -6.95
CA ASP A 62 8.13 12.63 -7.38
C ASP A 62 8.55 13.60 -6.25
N GLY A 63 9.09 13.08 -5.14
CA GLY A 63 9.47 13.87 -3.95
C GLY A 63 8.32 14.19 -2.99
N TYR A 64 7.12 13.69 -3.25
CA TYR A 64 5.92 13.84 -2.43
C TYR A 64 5.58 12.53 -1.70
N ILE A 65 4.96 12.67 -0.53
CA ILE A 65 4.40 11.57 0.24
C ILE A 65 2.87 11.69 0.20
N THR A 66 2.21 10.61 -0.22
CA THR A 66 0.75 10.56 -0.32
C THR A 66 0.26 9.23 0.25
N ASP A 67 -0.78 9.27 1.07
CA ASP A 67 -1.40 8.09 1.71
C ASP A 67 -2.81 7.82 1.15
N GLU A 68 -3.54 6.91 1.80
CA GLU A 68 -4.93 6.55 1.46
C GLU A 68 -5.10 5.72 0.18
N PHE A 69 -4.00 5.19 -0.37
CA PHE A 69 -4.08 4.22 -1.47
C PHE A 69 -4.59 2.86 -1.00
N ARG A 70 -5.36 2.22 -1.87
CA ARG A 70 -5.88 0.86 -1.68
C ARG A 70 -5.08 -0.13 -2.53
N PRO A 71 -5.02 -1.41 -2.15
CA PRO A 71 -4.40 -2.44 -2.99
C PRO A 71 -4.87 -2.44 -4.44
N GLU A 72 -6.15 -2.16 -4.69
CA GLU A 72 -6.76 -2.11 -6.03
C GLU A 72 -6.31 -0.91 -6.89
N HIS A 73 -5.78 0.14 -6.27
CA HIS A 73 -5.19 1.28 -6.98
C HIS A 73 -3.79 0.95 -7.52
N LEU A 74 -3.16 -0.12 -7.02
CA LEU A 74 -1.75 -0.38 -7.21
C LEU A 74 -1.50 -1.66 -8.01
N ARG A 75 -0.47 -1.63 -8.84
CA ARG A 75 0.09 -2.79 -9.49
C ARG A 75 1.59 -2.83 -9.24
N PRO A 76 2.21 -4.00 -9.00
CA PRO A 76 3.67 -4.09 -8.96
C PRO A 76 4.28 -3.47 -10.22
N ALA A 77 5.24 -2.58 -10.05
CA ALA A 77 6.05 -2.11 -11.16
C ALA A 77 6.73 -3.35 -11.73
N GLY A 78 6.59 -3.57 -13.04
CA GLY A 78 7.10 -4.77 -13.71
C GLY A 78 8.62 -4.73 -13.81
N ARG A 79 9.30 -4.83 -12.68
CA ARG A 79 10.73 -4.98 -12.54
C ARG A 79 10.97 -5.57 -11.15
N GLN A 80 11.29 -6.87 -11.11
CA GLN A 80 12.17 -7.35 -10.06
C GLN A 80 13.48 -6.60 -10.25
N ALA A 81 13.63 -5.46 -9.58
CA ALA A 81 14.88 -4.75 -9.50
C ALA A 81 15.84 -5.65 -8.71
N LEU A 82 16.62 -6.42 -9.47
CA LEU A 82 18.00 -6.85 -9.19
C LEU A 82 18.50 -6.36 -7.83
N ARG A 83 18.20 -7.10 -6.76
CA ARG A 83 18.88 -6.97 -5.46
C ARG A 83 19.60 -8.27 -5.12
N GLU A 84 20.30 -8.81 -6.11
CA GLU A 84 21.40 -9.75 -5.91
C GLU A 84 22.55 -9.24 -6.78
N GLY A 85 23.52 -8.53 -6.19
CA GLY A 85 24.65 -8.07 -7.00
C GLY A 85 25.59 -6.97 -6.48
N GLU A 86 25.47 -6.45 -5.24
CA GLU A 86 26.45 -5.49 -4.71
C GLU A 86 26.83 -5.79 -3.25
N ARG A 87 27.41 -6.97 -3.04
CA ARG A 87 28.37 -7.22 -1.95
C ARG A 87 29.53 -8.02 -2.53
N GLY A 88 30.36 -7.34 -3.31
CA GLY A 88 31.73 -7.76 -3.60
C GLY A 88 32.65 -7.44 -2.42
#